data_AF-A0A4Q4ML13-F1
#
_entry.id   AF-A0A4Q4ML13-F1
#
_cell.length_a   1.000
_cell.length_b   1.000
_cell.length_c   1.000
_cell.angle_alpha   90.00
_cell.angle_beta   90.00
_cell.angle_gamma   90.00
#
_symmetry.space_group_name_H-M   'P 1'
#
loop_
_entity.id
_entity.type
_entity.pdbx_description
1 polymer ?
#
loop_
_entity_poly.entity_id
_entity_poly.type
_entity_poly.pdbx_seq_one_letter_code
_entity_poly.pdbx_strand_id
1 'polypeptide(L)'
;MMPPRFNIELDRTDPDVPFRASQSHIHHTWARTFHSRPELYVRPQSLQEVQKVVNLARRMRRRVVTVGCGHSPSDITCTSAWMINLDDYKQVLSVDKERKTMTVQAGIRLHNLNLQAKSYGLTMPNLGSIDDQSLAGAIATATHGSSYSHGLLSDRVQSLRIVLANGQAVRCSPQQSPDLFRAALVSLGALGIIVEIEFQMIEANNVEWVQTIRPIEDVLADWNNGLWTSNEFTRVWWLPYMKRAVVWRADKTDKEHRQPEYNWYGGSVGFHTYHILLWISQYVPRFLPWVEWFVFGMQYGFKDGAVISAVGEQRTELLMNCLYSQFVNEWSIPLDKGPEALTRLTNWLHGDEQSSGIPFSTKGLYVHSPIEVRIANTVNREPRPFLDTSYPDQPALYLNATLYRPYGQDPPCRERYYQAFEHLMKEYNGRPHWAKNFQSVDNAYLSSVYGNDLDEYMRVRNEVDPEGMFLGAWHRRTILPSKTDLPLLPLEEKEVIRRDRRTGGVDWIGEQGRFDGGLDVFEKAGSESESGESFDYMAGAEAESSVLLEGLSDELVVTEESYESHTESRRREGTEEYITGTNVFNKM
;
A
#
# COMPACT_ATOMS: atom_id res chain seq x y z
N MET A 1 16.69 -28.32 -7.44
CA MET A 1 17.63 -28.69 -6.35
C MET A 1 18.37 -27.42 -5.98
N MET A 2 18.42 -27.07 -4.69
CA MET A 2 19.14 -25.88 -4.21
C MET A 2 20.65 -26.01 -4.50
N PRO A 3 21.36 -24.92 -4.79
CA PRO A 3 22.81 -24.97 -5.01
C PRO A 3 23.55 -25.52 -3.78
N PRO A 4 24.70 -26.21 -3.96
CA PRO A 4 25.48 -26.74 -2.84
C PRO A 4 25.84 -25.69 -1.78
N ARG A 5 26.18 -24.47 -2.21
CA ARG A 5 26.49 -23.34 -1.31
C ARG A 5 25.32 -22.97 -0.40
N PHE A 6 24.08 -23.03 -0.90
CA PHE A 6 22.90 -22.70 -0.11
C PHE A 6 22.72 -23.68 1.05
N ASN A 7 22.87 -24.99 0.81
CA ASN A 7 22.77 -25.99 1.86
C ASN A 7 23.87 -25.81 2.92
N ILE A 8 25.11 -25.53 2.49
CA ILE A 8 26.22 -25.25 3.42
C ILE A 8 25.91 -24.05 4.33
N GLU A 9 25.41 -22.95 3.76
CA GLU A 9 25.06 -21.77 4.56
C GLU A 9 23.85 -21.99 5.45
N LEU A 10 22.88 -22.78 5.01
CA LEU A 10 21.72 -23.15 5.82
C LEU A 10 22.14 -24.07 6.99
N ASP A 11 23.05 -25.02 6.77
CA ASP A 11 23.56 -25.93 7.81
C ASP A 11 24.39 -25.17 8.88
N ARG A 12 24.90 -23.98 8.56
CA ARG A 12 25.57 -23.06 9.50
C ARG A 12 24.60 -22.23 10.35
N THR A 13 23.30 -22.37 10.14
CA THR A 13 22.27 -21.70 10.97
C THR A 13 21.69 -22.67 11.97
N ASP A 14 21.05 -22.16 13.01
CA ASP A 14 20.39 -22.98 14.03
C ASP A 14 19.37 -23.95 13.37
N PRO A 15 19.56 -25.28 13.46
CA PRO A 15 18.66 -26.26 12.85
C PRO A 15 17.28 -26.29 13.51
N ASP A 16 17.15 -25.83 14.75
CA ASP A 16 15.89 -25.82 15.48
C ASP A 16 14.97 -24.66 15.05
N VAL A 17 15.52 -23.65 14.38
CA VAL A 17 14.76 -22.55 13.77
C VAL A 17 14.38 -22.92 12.32
N PRO A 18 13.09 -23.11 11.99
CA PRO A 18 12.69 -23.54 10.66
C PRO A 18 13.02 -22.53 9.55
N PHE A 19 13.29 -23.00 8.33
CA PHE A 19 13.41 -22.15 7.13
C PHE A 19 12.36 -22.56 6.09
N ARG A 20 11.22 -21.87 6.10
CA ARG A 20 10.00 -22.26 5.37
C ARG A 20 9.95 -21.63 3.98
N ALA A 21 10.80 -22.13 3.08
CA ALA A 21 10.93 -21.59 1.73
C ALA A 21 10.32 -22.49 0.64
N SER A 22 9.87 -21.86 -0.45
CA SER A 22 9.43 -22.51 -1.67
C SER A 22 10.04 -21.84 -2.90
N GLN A 23 10.39 -22.64 -3.92
CA GLN A 23 10.88 -22.18 -5.23
C GLN A 23 9.76 -22.10 -6.29
N SER A 24 8.53 -22.49 -5.94
CA SER A 24 7.42 -22.63 -6.89
C SER A 24 6.49 -21.43 -6.94
N HIS A 25 6.72 -20.41 -6.11
CA HIS A 25 5.84 -19.26 -6.03
C HIS A 25 5.93 -18.40 -7.30
N ILE A 26 4.77 -17.97 -7.80
CA ILE A 26 4.65 -16.98 -8.86
C ILE A 26 3.91 -15.80 -8.26
N HIS A 27 4.62 -14.69 -8.11
CA HIS A 27 4.08 -13.47 -7.55
C HIS A 27 3.30 -12.68 -8.60
N HIS A 28 2.23 -12.03 -8.18
CA HIS A 28 1.52 -11.04 -8.96
C HIS A 28 0.91 -9.97 -8.05
N THR A 29 0.78 -8.76 -8.58
CA THR A 29 -0.05 -7.74 -7.92
C THR A 29 -1.52 -8.15 -7.98
N TRP A 30 -2.36 -7.64 -7.08
CA TRP A 30 -3.79 -7.98 -7.00
C TRP A 30 -4.51 -7.76 -8.33
N ALA A 31 -4.22 -6.63 -8.98
CA ALA A 31 -4.78 -6.33 -10.30
C ALA A 31 -4.13 -7.13 -11.44
N ARG A 32 -3.13 -7.98 -11.18
CA ARG A 32 -2.34 -8.71 -12.19
C ARG A 32 -1.73 -7.76 -13.23
N THR A 33 -1.25 -6.60 -12.77
CA THR A 33 -0.54 -5.61 -13.59
C THR A 33 0.93 -5.97 -13.74
N PHE A 34 1.50 -6.59 -12.71
CA PHE A 34 2.86 -7.11 -12.70
C PHE A 34 2.88 -8.55 -12.23
N HIS A 35 3.77 -9.33 -12.83
CA HIS A 35 4.10 -10.69 -12.46
C HIS A 35 5.61 -10.80 -12.25
N SER A 36 6.05 -11.50 -11.21
CA SER A 36 7.47 -11.81 -11.01
C SER A 36 7.60 -13.19 -10.39
N ARG A 37 8.79 -13.78 -10.47
CA ARG A 37 9.08 -15.08 -9.89
C ARG A 37 10.29 -14.95 -8.97
N PRO A 38 10.08 -14.92 -7.64
CA PRO A 38 11.21 -14.92 -6.71
C PRO A 38 11.98 -16.24 -6.79
N GLU A 39 13.28 -16.18 -6.53
CA GLU A 39 14.13 -17.35 -6.31
C GLU A 39 13.59 -18.18 -5.14
N LEU A 40 13.29 -17.50 -4.01
CA LEU A 40 12.71 -18.09 -2.82
C LEU A 40 11.53 -17.26 -2.32
N TYR A 41 10.45 -17.96 -2.01
CA TYR A 41 9.31 -17.41 -1.27
C TYR A 41 9.28 -18.02 0.12
N VAL A 42 9.47 -17.20 1.14
CA VAL A 42 9.66 -17.62 2.54
C VAL A 42 8.51 -17.14 3.41
N ARG A 43 7.99 -18.03 4.26
CA ARG A 43 6.86 -17.75 5.17
C ARG A 43 7.24 -17.99 6.64
N PRO A 44 7.93 -17.05 7.29
CA PRO A 44 8.35 -17.21 8.67
C PRO A 44 7.17 -17.18 9.64
N GLN A 45 7.31 -17.90 10.76
CA GLN A 45 6.29 -17.98 11.83
C GLN A 45 6.78 -17.46 13.19
N SER A 46 8.04 -17.06 13.30
CA SER A 46 8.62 -16.48 14.51
C SER A 46 9.62 -15.36 14.18
N LEU A 47 9.98 -14.56 15.18
CA LEU A 47 11.03 -13.56 15.06
C LEU A 47 12.37 -14.20 14.66
N GLN A 48 12.71 -15.34 15.27
CA GLN A 48 13.93 -16.08 14.98
C GLN A 48 13.95 -16.56 13.53
N GLU A 49 12.82 -17.02 12.98
CA GLU A 49 12.71 -17.38 11.57
C GLU A 49 12.96 -16.14 10.68
N VAL A 50 12.41 -14.96 11.01
CA VAL A 50 12.68 -13.71 10.25
C VAL A 50 14.17 -13.34 10.29
N GLN A 51 14.80 -13.36 11.47
CA GLN A 51 16.22 -13.05 11.63
C GLN A 51 17.11 -14.06 10.90
N LYS A 52 16.74 -15.35 10.90
CA LYS A 52 17.42 -16.41 10.16
C LYS A 52 17.38 -16.12 8.65
N VAL A 53 16.24 -15.73 8.11
CA VAL A 53 16.11 -15.39 6.69
C VAL A 53 16.99 -14.20 6.32
N VAL A 54 16.96 -13.12 7.10
CA VAL A 54 17.77 -11.92 6.84
C VAL A 54 19.27 -12.23 6.88
N ASN A 55 19.72 -12.97 7.89
CA ASN A 55 21.13 -13.35 8.01
C ASN A 55 21.59 -14.26 6.87
N LEU A 56 20.75 -15.23 6.48
CA LEU A 56 21.06 -16.12 5.36
C LEU A 56 21.07 -15.35 4.04
N ALA A 57 20.12 -14.44 3.80
CA ALA A 57 20.09 -13.58 2.62
C ALA A 57 21.37 -12.74 2.52
N ARG A 58 21.81 -12.14 3.62
CA ARG A 58 23.07 -11.38 3.69
C ARG A 58 24.29 -12.24 3.32
N ARG A 59 24.43 -13.45 3.91
CA ARG A 59 25.53 -14.39 3.60
C ARG A 59 25.49 -14.90 2.15
N MET A 60 24.29 -15.13 1.64
CA MET A 60 24.04 -15.52 0.25
C MET A 60 24.11 -14.34 -0.72
N ARG A 61 24.34 -13.12 -0.20
CA ARG A 61 24.33 -11.87 -0.96
C ARG A 61 23.05 -11.79 -1.79
N ARG A 62 21.87 -11.79 -1.17
CA ARG A 62 20.56 -11.75 -1.85
C ARG A 62 19.72 -10.58 -1.35
N ARG A 63 19.05 -9.92 -2.29
CA ARG A 63 18.02 -8.94 -1.97
C ARG A 63 16.83 -9.63 -1.30
N VAL A 64 16.22 -8.93 -0.35
CA VAL A 64 14.97 -9.30 0.30
C VAL A 64 13.86 -8.28 -0.02
N VAL A 65 12.67 -8.77 -0.38
CA VAL A 65 11.44 -7.97 -0.42
C VAL A 65 10.40 -8.57 0.52
N THR A 66 9.71 -7.73 1.28
CA THR A 66 8.60 -8.16 2.14
C THR A 66 7.27 -7.88 1.46
N VAL A 67 6.37 -8.85 1.46
CA VAL A 67 5.05 -8.74 0.81
C VAL A 67 3.92 -9.18 1.74
N GLY A 68 2.80 -8.46 1.66
CA GLY A 68 1.50 -8.93 2.15
C GLY A 68 0.76 -9.67 1.03
N CYS A 69 -0.43 -9.17 0.66
CA CYS A 69 -1.31 -9.82 -0.32
C CYS A 69 -1.06 -9.35 -1.77
N GLY A 70 0.02 -8.60 -2.01
CA GLY A 70 0.31 -8.03 -3.33
C GLY A 70 -0.70 -6.96 -3.79
N HIS A 71 -1.47 -6.33 -2.89
CA HIS A 71 -2.53 -5.40 -3.28
C HIS A 71 -2.05 -4.10 -3.94
N SER A 72 -0.80 -3.72 -3.72
CA SER A 72 -0.18 -2.56 -4.38
C SER A 72 -0.25 -2.74 -5.91
N PRO A 73 -0.85 -1.82 -6.69
CA PRO A 73 -0.87 -1.93 -8.14
C PRO A 73 0.49 -1.63 -8.80
N SER A 74 1.46 -1.10 -8.04
CA SER A 74 2.85 -0.89 -8.46
C SER A 74 3.71 -2.17 -8.34
N ASP A 75 4.86 -2.15 -9.02
CA ASP A 75 5.89 -3.19 -9.00
C ASP A 75 6.86 -3.09 -7.82
N ILE A 76 6.54 -2.33 -6.77
CA ILE A 76 7.37 -2.25 -5.54
C ILE A 76 7.63 -3.62 -4.89
N THR A 77 6.68 -4.55 -5.08
CA THR A 77 6.74 -5.92 -4.56
C THR A 77 7.45 -6.91 -5.49
N CYS A 78 7.85 -6.49 -6.70
CA CYS A 78 8.47 -7.40 -7.66
C CYS A 78 9.92 -7.71 -7.26
N THR A 79 10.31 -8.97 -7.42
CA THR A 79 11.67 -9.46 -7.26
C THR A 79 11.87 -10.77 -8.00
N SER A 80 13.11 -11.02 -8.40
CA SER A 80 13.66 -12.31 -8.80
C SER A 80 14.57 -12.90 -7.73
N ALA A 81 14.85 -12.16 -6.64
CA ALA A 81 15.59 -12.61 -5.47
C ALA A 81 14.65 -13.22 -4.41
N TRP A 82 14.82 -12.89 -3.12
CA TRP A 82 14.07 -13.50 -2.03
C TRP A 82 12.86 -12.67 -1.64
N MET A 83 11.71 -13.33 -1.52
CA MET A 83 10.45 -12.74 -1.13
C MET A 83 9.98 -13.33 0.20
N ILE A 84 9.64 -12.48 1.15
CA ILE A 84 9.17 -12.87 2.48
C ILE A 84 7.72 -12.45 2.62
N ASN A 85 6.84 -13.38 3.01
CA ASN A 85 5.45 -13.11 3.32
C ASN A 85 5.16 -13.41 4.79
N LEU A 86 4.64 -12.41 5.50
CA LEU A 86 4.42 -12.48 6.94
C LEU A 86 3.02 -12.99 7.33
N ASP A 87 2.23 -13.55 6.42
CA ASP A 87 0.82 -13.91 6.72
C ASP A 87 0.67 -14.99 7.80
N ASP A 88 1.74 -15.74 8.09
CA ASP A 88 1.77 -16.71 9.18
C ASP A 88 2.36 -16.14 10.49
N TYR A 89 2.82 -14.88 10.47
CA TYR A 89 3.32 -14.09 11.60
C TYR A 89 2.32 -12.95 11.91
N LYS A 90 1.18 -13.31 12.50
CA LYS A 90 -0.04 -12.46 12.59
C LYS A 90 -0.73 -12.47 13.96
N GLN A 91 -0.06 -12.89 15.02
CA GLN A 91 -0.64 -12.97 16.36
C GLN A 91 -0.89 -11.59 16.98
N VAL A 92 -1.92 -11.50 17.83
CA VAL A 92 -2.08 -10.40 18.78
C VAL A 92 -1.24 -10.74 20.01
N LEU A 93 -0.29 -9.86 20.35
CA LEU A 93 0.67 -10.09 21.43
C LEU A 93 0.17 -9.52 22.76
N SER A 94 -0.46 -8.35 22.74
CA SER A 94 -1.05 -7.74 23.94
C SER A 94 -2.17 -6.76 23.58
N VAL A 95 -3.10 -6.55 24.52
CA VAL A 95 -4.20 -5.59 24.41
C VAL A 95 -4.31 -4.82 25.73
N ASP A 96 -4.18 -3.50 25.67
CA ASP A 96 -4.42 -2.60 26.79
C ASP A 96 -5.76 -1.90 26.58
N LYS A 97 -6.76 -2.24 27.39
CA LYS A 97 -8.11 -1.68 27.29
C LYS A 97 -8.21 -0.25 27.83
N GLU A 98 -7.36 0.12 28.77
CA GLU A 98 -7.37 1.44 29.39
C GLU A 98 -6.71 2.45 28.45
N ARG A 99 -5.53 2.12 27.93
CA ARG A 99 -4.82 2.93 26.94
C ARG A 99 -5.40 2.77 25.52
N LYS A 100 -6.25 1.77 25.31
CA LYS A 100 -6.85 1.40 24.03
C LYS A 100 -5.79 1.12 22.96
N THR A 101 -4.74 0.37 23.33
CA THR A 101 -3.67 -0.01 22.40
C THR A 101 -3.64 -1.52 22.17
N MET A 102 -3.21 -1.92 20.99
CA MET A 102 -2.98 -3.33 20.65
C MET A 102 -1.58 -3.50 20.08
N THR A 103 -0.80 -4.43 20.65
CA THR A 103 0.49 -4.84 20.06
C THR A 103 0.28 -6.12 19.27
N VAL A 104 0.68 -6.10 18.01
CA VAL A 104 0.43 -7.20 17.07
C VAL A 104 1.66 -7.49 16.22
N GLN A 105 1.74 -8.73 15.73
CA GLN A 105 2.70 -9.10 14.70
C GLN A 105 2.30 -8.47 13.36
N ALA A 106 3.30 -7.95 12.64
CA ALA A 106 3.18 -7.09 11.47
C ALA A 106 2.44 -7.72 10.26
N GLY A 107 2.40 -9.05 10.18
CA GLY A 107 1.72 -9.78 9.13
C GLY A 107 0.20 -9.83 9.28
N ILE A 108 -0.35 -9.39 10.41
CA ILE A 108 -1.80 -9.34 10.62
C ILE A 108 -2.47 -8.47 9.56
N ARG A 109 -3.57 -8.99 8.99
CA ARG A 109 -4.41 -8.23 8.05
C ARG A 109 -5.27 -7.25 8.81
N LEU A 110 -5.57 -6.09 8.23
CA LEU A 110 -6.46 -5.09 8.82
C LEU A 110 -7.83 -5.70 9.17
N HIS A 111 -8.31 -6.63 8.34
CA HIS A 111 -9.48 -7.46 8.60
C HIS A 111 -9.39 -8.21 9.94
N ASN A 112 -8.37 -9.05 10.09
CA ASN A 112 -8.17 -9.85 11.30
C ASN A 112 -7.91 -8.97 12.52
N LEU A 113 -7.17 -7.86 12.37
CA LEU A 113 -6.93 -6.91 13.46
C LEU A 113 -8.24 -6.36 14.02
N ASN A 114 -9.14 -5.87 13.16
CA ASN A 114 -10.41 -5.33 13.62
C ASN A 114 -11.33 -6.40 14.21
N LEU A 115 -11.36 -7.61 13.64
CA LEU A 115 -12.13 -8.73 14.21
C LEU A 115 -11.64 -9.11 15.62
N GLN A 116 -10.32 -9.15 15.84
CA GLN A 116 -9.76 -9.39 17.15
C GLN A 116 -10.02 -8.22 18.11
N ALA A 117 -9.84 -6.98 17.65
CA ALA A 117 -10.10 -5.76 18.43
C ALA A 117 -11.55 -5.69 18.93
N LYS A 118 -12.51 -6.08 18.09
CA LYS A 118 -13.94 -6.11 18.42
C LYS A 118 -14.23 -6.96 19.65
N SER A 119 -13.54 -8.08 19.83
CA SER A 119 -13.69 -8.95 21.02
C SER A 119 -13.31 -8.26 22.34
N TYR A 120 -12.55 -7.16 22.25
CA TYR A 120 -12.17 -6.30 23.38
C TYR A 120 -12.96 -4.99 23.44
N GLY A 121 -13.99 -4.82 22.60
CA GLY A 121 -14.75 -3.58 22.49
C GLY A 121 -14.00 -2.44 21.79
N LEU A 122 -13.02 -2.78 20.94
CA LEU A 122 -12.16 -1.82 20.24
C LEU A 122 -12.33 -1.90 18.72
N THR A 123 -12.00 -0.82 18.02
CA THR A 123 -11.90 -0.76 16.55
C THR A 123 -10.79 0.20 16.12
N MET A 124 -10.30 0.06 14.89
CA MET A 124 -9.41 1.08 14.33
C MET A 124 -10.17 2.40 14.14
N PRO A 125 -9.54 3.57 14.38
CA PRO A 125 -10.21 4.88 14.26
C PRO A 125 -10.55 5.28 12.83
N ASN A 126 -9.79 4.78 11.85
CA ASN A 126 -9.99 5.05 10.44
C ASN A 126 -9.50 3.84 9.63
N LEU A 127 -10.07 3.64 8.46
CA LEU A 127 -9.72 2.54 7.54
C LEU A 127 -9.73 3.04 6.10
N GLY A 128 -8.86 2.43 5.28
CA GLY A 128 -8.97 2.53 3.83
C GLY A 128 -10.21 1.79 3.31
N SER A 129 -10.43 1.84 2.01
CA SER A 129 -11.58 1.19 1.37
C SER A 129 -11.52 -0.36 1.40
N ILE A 130 -10.38 -0.94 1.79
CA ILE A 130 -10.11 -2.39 1.76
C ILE A 130 -9.32 -2.75 3.02
N ASP A 131 -9.56 -3.93 3.59
CA ASP A 131 -8.86 -4.41 4.78
C ASP A 131 -8.14 -5.77 4.61
N ASP A 132 -8.02 -6.26 3.38
CA ASP A 132 -7.18 -7.42 3.01
C ASP A 132 -5.68 -7.11 3.18
N GLN A 133 -5.29 -5.85 3.25
CA GLN A 133 -3.90 -5.42 3.40
C GLN A 133 -3.34 -5.83 4.78
N SER A 134 -2.06 -6.21 4.84
CA SER A 134 -1.34 -6.35 6.11
C SER A 134 -1.15 -4.97 6.76
N LEU A 135 -1.22 -4.88 8.09
CA LEU A 135 -0.99 -3.63 8.82
C LEU A 135 0.36 -2.98 8.44
N ALA A 136 1.44 -3.77 8.41
CA ALA A 136 2.76 -3.26 8.05
C ALA A 136 2.82 -2.72 6.61
N GLY A 137 2.27 -3.45 5.64
CA GLY A 137 2.19 -2.98 4.26
C GLY A 137 1.32 -1.72 4.10
N ALA A 138 0.26 -1.58 4.90
CA ALA A 138 -0.60 -0.42 4.87
C ALA A 138 0.12 0.84 5.37
N ILE A 139 0.82 0.77 6.52
CA ILE A 139 1.60 1.91 7.02
C ILE A 139 2.81 2.21 6.12
N ALA A 140 3.53 1.18 5.66
CA ALA A 140 4.74 1.35 4.86
C ALA A 140 4.51 2.09 3.54
N THR A 141 3.27 2.15 3.05
CA THR A 141 2.87 2.81 1.81
C THR A 141 1.96 4.02 2.01
N ALA A 142 1.92 4.58 3.22
CA ALA A 142 1.11 5.75 3.60
C ALA A 142 -0.39 5.57 3.35
N THR A 143 -0.95 4.39 3.64
CA THR A 143 -2.39 4.15 3.49
C THR A 143 -3.19 5.10 4.38
N HIS A 144 -4.30 5.60 3.86
CA HIS A 144 -5.22 6.50 4.54
C HIS A 144 -6.69 6.12 4.27
N GLY A 145 -7.59 6.60 5.14
CA GLY A 145 -9.03 6.59 4.90
C GLY A 145 -9.48 7.90 4.23
N SER A 146 -10.68 8.37 4.57
CA SER A 146 -11.16 9.68 4.11
C SER A 146 -11.89 10.44 5.22
N SER A 147 -11.18 11.36 5.86
CA SER A 147 -11.68 12.12 7.00
C SER A 147 -10.86 13.40 7.21
N TYR A 148 -11.53 14.48 7.61
CA TYR A 148 -10.86 15.70 8.05
C TYR A 148 -10.25 15.56 9.45
N SER A 149 -10.74 14.61 10.25
CA SER A 149 -10.33 14.37 11.63
C SER A 149 -9.23 13.32 11.77
N HIS A 150 -8.90 12.59 10.70
CA HIS A 150 -7.90 11.52 10.69
C HIS A 150 -6.88 11.73 9.57
N GLY A 151 -5.61 11.43 9.84
CA GLY A 151 -4.55 11.44 8.84
C GLY A 151 -4.28 10.04 8.29
N LEU A 152 -3.00 9.71 8.12
CA LEU A 152 -2.57 8.40 7.64
C LEU A 152 -2.83 7.32 8.70
N LEU A 153 -2.85 6.04 8.30
CA LEU A 153 -2.93 4.94 9.26
C LEU A 153 -1.69 4.90 10.18
N SER A 154 -0.53 5.33 9.67
CA SER A 154 0.71 5.41 10.44
C SER A 154 0.62 6.38 11.62
N ASP A 155 -0.25 7.39 11.58
CA ASP A 155 -0.45 8.36 12.68
C ASP A 155 -0.88 7.72 14.01
N ARG A 156 -1.42 6.50 13.94
CA ARG A 156 -1.91 5.77 15.11
C ARG A 156 -0.90 4.76 15.64
N VAL A 157 0.25 4.61 15.00
CA VAL A 157 1.33 3.73 15.49
C VAL A 157 2.02 4.42 16.67
N GLN A 158 2.11 3.72 17.81
CA GLN A 158 2.76 4.22 19.03
C GLN A 158 4.23 3.78 19.10
N SER A 159 4.50 2.55 18.68
CA SER A 159 5.86 2.01 18.56
C SER A 159 5.86 0.86 17.54
N LEU A 160 7.04 0.52 17.01
CA LEU A 160 7.21 -0.65 16.15
C LEU A 160 8.55 -1.33 16.41
N ARG A 161 8.65 -2.59 15.99
CA ARG A 161 9.91 -3.36 15.95
C ARG A 161 10.25 -3.71 14.51
N ILE A 162 11.49 -3.51 14.11
CA ILE A 162 11.99 -3.74 12.76
C ILE A 162 13.26 -4.61 12.80
N VAL A 163 13.34 -5.61 11.92
CA VAL A 163 14.55 -6.40 11.69
C VAL A 163 15.35 -5.74 10.57
N LEU A 164 16.56 -5.26 10.89
CA LEU A 164 17.45 -4.52 9.99
C LEU A 164 18.33 -5.46 9.15
N ALA A 165 19.10 -4.93 8.20
CA ALA A 165 19.94 -5.73 7.29
C ALA A 165 21.02 -6.56 8.00
N ASN A 166 21.45 -6.11 9.18
CA ASN A 166 22.39 -6.85 10.03
C ASN A 166 21.72 -8.00 10.84
N GLY A 167 20.40 -8.18 10.74
CA GLY A 167 19.63 -9.20 11.44
C GLY A 167 19.19 -8.84 12.86
N GLN A 168 19.54 -7.66 13.38
CA GLN A 168 19.08 -7.20 14.68
C GLN A 168 17.63 -6.73 14.62
N ALA A 169 16.86 -7.07 15.65
CA ALA A 169 15.49 -6.59 15.84
C ALA A 169 15.51 -5.36 16.76
N VAL A 170 15.23 -4.18 16.21
CA VAL A 170 15.29 -2.90 16.92
C VAL A 170 13.87 -2.39 17.17
N ARG A 171 13.57 -2.01 18.40
CA ARG A 171 12.33 -1.29 18.74
C ARG A 171 12.57 0.21 18.58
N CYS A 172 11.63 0.90 17.95
CA CYS A 172 11.64 2.36 17.85
C CYS A 172 10.24 2.94 18.14
N SER A 173 10.25 4.18 18.61
CA SER A 173 9.09 4.97 19.02
C SER A 173 9.45 6.48 18.93
N PRO A 174 8.53 7.40 19.22
CA PRO A 174 8.87 8.82 19.28
C PRO A 174 9.95 9.14 20.34
N GLN A 175 10.14 8.30 21.35
CA GLN A 175 11.11 8.46 22.43
C GLN A 175 12.35 7.58 22.28
N GLN A 176 12.30 6.53 21.44
CA GLN A 176 13.39 5.57 21.25
C GLN A 176 13.73 5.49 19.76
N SER A 177 14.94 5.91 19.37
CA SER A 177 15.37 5.96 17.97
C SER A 177 14.37 6.70 17.07
N PRO A 178 14.06 7.99 17.36
CA PRO A 178 12.98 8.74 16.70
C PRO A 178 13.15 8.84 15.19
N ASP A 179 14.38 8.95 14.69
CA ASP A 179 14.65 9.02 13.25
C ASP A 179 14.29 7.70 12.54
N LEU A 180 14.68 6.57 13.14
CA LEU A 180 14.28 5.24 12.64
C LEU A 180 12.76 5.06 12.70
N PHE A 181 12.11 5.57 13.75
CA PHE A 181 10.65 5.53 13.87
C PHE A 181 9.98 6.33 12.74
N ARG A 182 10.37 7.60 12.55
CA ARG A 182 9.85 8.46 11.47
C ARG A 182 10.06 7.85 10.08
N ALA A 183 11.21 7.26 9.83
CA ALA A 183 11.48 6.56 8.57
C ALA A 183 10.61 5.30 8.43
N ALA A 184 10.43 4.53 9.51
CA ALA A 184 9.70 3.27 9.48
C ALA A 184 8.16 3.43 9.34
N LEU A 185 7.60 4.57 9.78
CA LEU A 185 6.16 4.86 9.63
C LEU A 185 5.71 4.87 8.15
N VAL A 186 6.60 5.25 7.23
CA VAL A 186 6.43 5.09 5.77
C VAL A 186 7.75 4.56 5.19
N SER A 187 8.02 3.27 5.45
CA SER A 187 9.31 2.64 5.16
C SER A 187 9.53 2.21 3.71
N LEU A 188 8.46 2.10 2.92
CA LEU A 188 8.48 1.53 1.56
C LEU A 188 9.07 0.10 1.49
N GLY A 189 9.28 -0.56 2.63
CA GLY A 189 10.01 -1.82 2.72
C GLY A 189 11.52 -1.70 2.48
N ALA A 190 12.09 -0.49 2.51
CA ALA A 190 13.48 -0.21 2.15
C ALA A 190 14.46 -0.18 3.34
N LEU A 191 13.95 -0.24 4.58
CA LEU A 191 14.75 -0.11 5.81
C LEU A 191 15.02 -1.47 6.49
N GLY A 192 14.15 -2.44 6.25
CA GLY A 192 14.05 -3.63 7.07
C GLY A 192 12.67 -4.28 7.03
N ILE A 193 12.49 -5.32 7.83
CA ILE A 193 11.23 -6.05 7.97
C ILE A 193 10.56 -5.59 9.27
N ILE A 194 9.49 -4.80 9.18
CA ILE A 194 8.67 -4.48 10.36
C ILE A 194 8.01 -5.80 10.82
N VAL A 195 8.22 -6.15 12.09
CA VAL A 195 7.77 -7.42 12.68
C VAL A 195 6.70 -7.21 13.75
N GLU A 196 6.69 -6.09 14.47
CA GLU A 196 5.67 -5.81 15.49
C GLU A 196 5.25 -4.35 15.44
N ILE A 197 3.98 -4.09 15.74
CA ILE A 197 3.39 -2.76 15.73
C ILE A 197 2.48 -2.64 16.96
N GLU A 198 2.69 -1.59 17.75
CA GLU A 198 1.74 -1.14 18.76
C GLU A 198 0.86 -0.05 18.14
N PHE A 199 -0.44 -0.29 18.08
CA PHE A 199 -1.40 0.57 17.36
C PHE A 199 -2.46 1.12 18.31
N GLN A 200 -2.75 2.42 18.19
CA GLN A 200 -3.78 3.12 18.93
C GLN A 200 -5.16 2.83 18.34
N MET A 201 -6.01 2.23 19.15
CA MET A 201 -7.39 1.91 18.86
C MET A 201 -8.34 2.95 19.46
N ILE A 202 -9.62 2.82 19.15
CA ILE A 202 -10.73 3.53 19.80
C ILE A 202 -11.80 2.53 20.25
N GLU A 203 -12.78 3.00 21.00
CA GLU A 203 -13.96 2.20 21.33
C GLU A 203 -14.71 1.80 20.05
N ALA A 204 -15.12 0.54 20.00
CA ALA A 204 -15.99 0.03 18.95
C ALA A 204 -17.27 0.86 18.88
N ASN A 205 -17.66 1.24 17.66
CA ASN A 205 -18.81 2.08 17.42
C ASN A 205 -19.51 1.67 16.12
N ASN A 206 -20.79 2.00 16.02
CA ASN A 206 -21.51 1.98 14.76
C ASN A 206 -21.39 3.34 14.08
N VAL A 207 -21.60 3.37 12.76
CA VAL A 207 -21.74 4.60 11.99
C VAL A 207 -23.07 4.62 11.25
N GLU A 208 -23.66 5.81 11.16
CA GLU A 208 -24.70 6.08 10.18
C GLU A 208 -24.06 6.80 9.01
N TRP A 209 -24.28 6.28 7.80
CA TRP A 209 -23.82 6.92 6.59
C TRP A 209 -24.97 7.28 5.68
N VAL A 210 -24.78 8.36 4.92
CA VAL A 210 -25.68 8.85 3.89
C VAL A 210 -24.88 9.08 2.62
N GLN A 211 -25.39 8.55 1.52
CA GLN A 211 -24.86 8.74 0.19
C GLN A 211 -25.88 9.48 -0.67
N THR A 212 -25.43 10.53 -1.34
CA THR A 212 -26.26 11.37 -2.21
C THR A 212 -25.59 11.59 -3.56
N ILE A 213 -26.37 11.63 -4.65
CA ILE A 213 -25.88 12.11 -5.94
C ILE A 213 -26.21 13.60 -6.10
N ARG A 214 -25.22 14.42 -6.42
CA ARG A 214 -25.34 15.89 -6.47
C ARG A 214 -24.72 16.46 -7.75
N PRO A 215 -25.21 17.60 -8.26
CA PRO A 215 -24.50 18.39 -9.26
C PRO A 215 -23.08 18.73 -8.78
N ILE A 216 -22.10 18.71 -9.67
CA ILE A 216 -20.71 19.03 -9.28
C ILE A 216 -20.58 20.48 -8.80
N GLU A 217 -21.35 21.41 -9.34
CA GLU A 217 -21.36 22.82 -8.95
C GLU A 217 -21.70 23.00 -7.47
N ASP A 218 -22.69 22.26 -6.96
CA ASP A 218 -23.08 22.28 -5.55
C ASP A 218 -21.97 21.73 -4.65
N VAL A 219 -21.28 20.67 -5.10
CA VAL A 219 -20.16 20.07 -4.35
C VAL A 219 -18.97 21.04 -4.28
N LEU A 220 -18.69 21.75 -5.38
CA LEU A 220 -17.64 22.77 -5.42
C LEU A 220 -18.00 24.00 -4.57
N ALA A 221 -19.28 24.42 -4.57
CA ALA A 221 -19.77 25.50 -3.72
C ALA A 221 -19.68 25.18 -2.23
N ASP A 222 -19.91 23.92 -1.86
CA ASP A 222 -19.81 23.43 -0.48
C ASP A 222 -18.37 23.14 -0.03
N TRP A 223 -17.38 23.18 -0.94
CA TRP A 223 -16.03 22.69 -0.68
C TRP A 223 -15.40 23.29 0.58
N ASN A 224 -15.51 24.62 0.72
CA ASN A 224 -15.03 25.36 1.89
C ASN A 224 -16.15 25.62 2.93
N ASN A 225 -17.37 25.18 2.64
CA ASN A 225 -18.58 25.45 3.43
C ASN A 225 -19.15 24.16 4.04
N GLY A 226 -18.28 23.32 4.59
CA GLY A 226 -18.68 22.14 5.36
C GLY A 226 -18.72 20.82 4.61
N LEU A 227 -18.35 20.76 3.31
CA LEU A 227 -18.27 19.49 2.58
C LEU A 227 -17.46 18.44 3.35
N TRP A 228 -16.31 18.85 3.89
CA TRP A 228 -15.31 17.99 4.52
C TRP A 228 -15.43 17.88 6.04
N THR A 229 -16.07 18.85 6.69
CA THR A 229 -16.07 19.02 8.14
C THR A 229 -17.42 18.75 8.80
N SER A 230 -18.50 18.60 8.00
CA SER A 230 -19.85 18.36 8.53
C SER A 230 -20.04 16.97 9.15
N ASN A 231 -19.23 15.99 8.73
CA ASN A 231 -19.26 14.62 9.23
C ASN A 231 -17.82 14.12 9.41
N GLU A 232 -17.61 13.18 10.33
CA GLU A 232 -16.29 12.62 10.62
C GLU A 232 -15.65 11.97 9.40
N PHE A 233 -16.44 11.24 8.60
CA PHE A 233 -15.97 10.63 7.35
C PHE A 233 -16.69 11.23 6.15
N THR A 234 -15.95 11.52 5.09
CA THR A 234 -16.50 12.06 3.84
C THR A 234 -15.74 11.50 2.64
N ARG A 235 -16.44 11.01 1.61
CA ARG A 235 -15.87 10.57 0.33
C ARG A 235 -16.66 11.18 -0.82
N VAL A 236 -15.97 11.54 -1.89
CA VAL A 236 -16.60 12.07 -3.09
C VAL A 236 -16.14 11.25 -4.30
N TRP A 237 -17.07 10.74 -5.10
CA TRP A 237 -16.78 10.11 -6.39
C TRP A 237 -17.23 11.04 -7.50
N TRP A 238 -16.27 11.67 -8.17
CA TRP A 238 -16.52 12.63 -9.24
C TRP A 238 -16.82 11.92 -10.57
N LEU A 239 -17.95 12.25 -11.19
CA LEU A 239 -18.45 11.63 -12.42
C LEU A 239 -18.37 12.64 -13.58
N PRO A 240 -17.24 12.69 -14.33
CA PRO A 240 -16.95 13.77 -15.29
C PRO A 240 -18.01 13.94 -16.37
N TYR A 241 -18.45 12.84 -17.00
CA TYR A 241 -19.41 12.89 -18.10
C TYR A 241 -20.83 13.24 -17.66
N MET A 242 -21.16 12.97 -16.40
CA MET A 242 -22.47 13.31 -15.84
C MET A 242 -22.53 14.73 -15.29
N LYS A 243 -21.38 15.42 -15.09
CA LYS A 243 -21.28 16.67 -14.34
C LYS A 243 -21.88 16.56 -12.93
N ARG A 244 -21.69 15.40 -12.30
CA ARG A 244 -22.20 15.06 -10.97
C ARG A 244 -21.11 14.48 -10.10
N ALA A 245 -21.39 14.38 -8.81
CA ALA A 245 -20.60 13.58 -7.91
C ALA A 245 -21.51 12.83 -6.94
N VAL A 246 -21.06 11.65 -6.53
CA VAL A 246 -21.64 10.94 -5.40
C VAL A 246 -20.90 11.39 -4.15
N VAL A 247 -21.63 11.89 -3.16
CA VAL A 247 -21.10 12.33 -1.87
C VAL A 247 -21.57 11.37 -0.79
N TRP A 248 -20.64 10.65 -0.19
CA TRP A 248 -20.87 9.76 0.94
C TRP A 248 -20.31 10.40 2.20
N ARG A 249 -21.11 10.43 3.27
CA ARG A 249 -20.73 11.00 4.57
C ARG A 249 -21.18 10.09 5.70
N ALA A 250 -20.43 10.04 6.79
CA ALA A 250 -20.79 9.23 7.95
C ALA A 250 -20.31 9.81 9.28
N ASP A 251 -21.07 9.53 10.33
CA ASP A 251 -20.74 9.83 11.73
C ASP A 251 -21.00 8.62 12.61
N LYS A 252 -20.32 8.59 13.77
CA LYS A 252 -20.60 7.62 14.82
C LYS A 252 -22.03 7.75 15.32
N THR A 253 -22.65 6.62 15.65
CA THR A 253 -24.04 6.58 16.09
C THR A 253 -24.32 5.42 17.04
N ASP A 254 -25.34 5.59 17.89
CA ASP A 254 -25.90 4.53 18.74
C ASP A 254 -27.21 3.96 18.17
N LYS A 255 -27.60 4.38 16.96
CA LYS A 255 -28.81 3.87 16.29
C LYS A 255 -28.68 2.36 16.01
N GLU A 256 -29.83 1.69 15.94
CA GLU A 256 -29.91 0.29 15.55
C GLU A 256 -29.46 0.09 14.10
N HIS A 257 -28.92 -1.10 13.83
CA HIS A 257 -28.46 -1.47 12.50
C HIS A 257 -29.61 -1.40 11.49
N ARG A 258 -29.35 -0.74 10.37
CA ARG A 258 -30.28 -0.57 9.26
C ARG A 258 -29.53 -0.85 7.97
N GLN A 259 -29.94 -1.89 7.26
CA GLN A 259 -29.36 -2.19 5.95
C GLN A 259 -29.74 -1.11 4.92
N PRO A 260 -28.87 -0.84 3.93
CA PRO A 260 -29.21 0.05 2.83
C PRO A 260 -30.32 -0.57 1.96
N GLU A 261 -31.07 0.29 1.24
CA GLU A 261 -32.04 -0.18 0.26
C GLU A 261 -31.35 -1.02 -0.82
N TYR A 262 -31.89 -2.21 -1.08
CA TYR A 262 -31.28 -3.15 -2.02
C TYR A 262 -31.37 -2.62 -3.46
N ASN A 263 -30.21 -2.48 -4.12
CA ASN A 263 -30.12 -2.25 -5.55
C ASN A 263 -29.61 -3.51 -6.27
N TRP A 264 -30.50 -4.18 -7.02
CA TRP A 264 -30.17 -5.37 -7.81
C TRP A 264 -29.02 -5.15 -8.80
N TYR A 265 -28.88 -3.93 -9.32
CA TYR A 265 -27.81 -3.58 -10.25
C TYR A 265 -26.45 -3.44 -9.55
N GLY A 266 -26.42 -3.23 -8.23
CA GLY A 266 -25.19 -3.23 -7.44
C GLY A 266 -24.55 -4.62 -7.29
N GLY A 267 -25.24 -5.69 -7.71
CA GLY A 267 -24.76 -7.07 -7.65
C GLY A 267 -24.13 -7.59 -8.95
N SER A 268 -24.21 -8.91 -9.15
CA SER A 268 -23.61 -9.62 -10.30
C SER A 268 -24.06 -9.09 -11.67
N VAL A 269 -25.30 -8.64 -11.80
CA VAL A 269 -25.80 -8.13 -13.09
C VAL A 269 -25.05 -6.86 -13.50
N GLY A 270 -25.02 -5.83 -12.64
CA GLY A 270 -24.27 -4.61 -12.97
C GLY A 270 -22.78 -4.86 -13.11
N PHE A 271 -22.22 -5.81 -12.33
CA PHE A 271 -20.84 -6.25 -12.50
C PHE A 271 -20.55 -6.72 -13.93
N HIS A 272 -21.30 -7.71 -14.42
CA HIS A 272 -21.08 -8.25 -15.77
C HIS A 272 -21.46 -7.25 -16.86
N THR A 273 -22.53 -6.49 -16.69
CA THR A 273 -22.95 -5.47 -17.66
C THR A 273 -21.87 -4.41 -17.84
N TYR A 274 -21.33 -3.84 -16.77
CA TYR A 274 -20.29 -2.82 -16.89
C TYR A 274 -18.99 -3.39 -17.46
N HIS A 275 -18.58 -4.59 -17.04
CA HIS A 275 -17.39 -5.27 -17.56
C HIS A 275 -17.46 -5.50 -19.08
N ILE A 276 -18.61 -5.93 -19.60
CA ILE A 276 -18.84 -6.11 -21.04
C ILE A 276 -18.85 -4.76 -21.77
N LEU A 277 -19.55 -3.76 -21.23
CA LEU A 277 -19.64 -2.45 -21.87
C LEU A 277 -18.28 -1.74 -21.93
N LEU A 278 -17.47 -1.82 -20.87
CA LEU A 278 -16.10 -1.31 -20.86
C LEU A 278 -15.21 -2.03 -21.88
N TRP A 279 -15.36 -3.35 -22.00
CA TRP A 279 -14.63 -4.12 -23.00
C TRP A 279 -14.97 -3.66 -24.42
N ILE A 280 -16.25 -3.48 -24.75
CA ILE A 280 -16.70 -2.94 -26.04
C ILE A 280 -16.15 -1.52 -26.25
N SER A 281 -16.16 -0.69 -25.21
CA SER A 281 -15.62 0.67 -25.24
C SER A 281 -14.11 0.73 -25.51
N GLN A 282 -13.35 -0.35 -25.35
CA GLN A 282 -11.95 -0.36 -25.81
C GLN A 282 -11.83 -0.29 -27.34
N TYR A 283 -12.79 -0.87 -28.07
CA TYR A 283 -12.83 -0.86 -29.53
C TYR A 283 -13.60 0.33 -30.10
N VAL A 284 -14.59 0.84 -29.35
CA VAL A 284 -15.37 2.03 -29.72
C VAL A 284 -15.37 3.05 -28.57
N PRO A 285 -14.25 3.75 -28.30
CA PRO A 285 -14.12 4.62 -27.13
C PRO A 285 -15.15 5.74 -27.04
N ARG A 286 -15.63 6.24 -28.18
CA ARG A 286 -16.65 7.30 -28.25
C ARG A 286 -17.99 6.92 -27.61
N PHE A 287 -18.24 5.63 -27.41
CA PHE A 287 -19.44 5.12 -26.75
C PHE A 287 -19.39 5.24 -25.22
N LEU A 288 -18.19 5.41 -24.66
CA LEU A 288 -17.95 5.35 -23.21
C LEU A 288 -18.74 6.37 -22.37
N PRO A 289 -18.92 7.65 -22.78
CA PRO A 289 -19.73 8.59 -22.01
C PRO A 289 -21.18 8.11 -21.80
N TRP A 290 -21.76 7.43 -22.79
CA TRP A 290 -23.10 6.84 -22.66
C TRP A 290 -23.09 5.64 -21.71
N VAL A 291 -22.05 4.81 -21.75
CA VAL A 291 -21.88 3.68 -20.82
C VAL A 291 -21.84 4.18 -19.38
N GLU A 292 -21.06 5.21 -19.11
CA GLU A 292 -20.92 5.81 -17.77
C GLU A 292 -22.24 6.42 -17.30
N TRP A 293 -22.95 7.14 -18.19
CA TRP A 293 -24.29 7.65 -17.92
C TRP A 293 -25.28 6.52 -17.54
N PHE A 294 -25.29 5.44 -18.30
CA PHE A 294 -26.19 4.31 -18.09
C PHE A 294 -25.86 3.56 -16.79
N VAL A 295 -24.60 3.14 -16.61
CA VAL A 295 -24.15 2.32 -15.48
C VAL A 295 -24.31 3.06 -14.16
N PHE A 296 -23.85 4.31 -14.08
CA PHE A 296 -23.99 5.08 -12.84
C PHE A 296 -25.40 5.59 -12.61
N GLY A 297 -26.18 5.79 -13.67
CA GLY A 297 -27.62 6.05 -13.55
C GLY A 297 -28.37 4.88 -12.93
N MET A 298 -28.04 3.65 -13.32
CA MET A 298 -28.61 2.42 -12.74
C MET A 298 -28.11 2.15 -11.31
N GLN A 299 -26.85 2.48 -11.01
CA GLN A 299 -26.25 2.22 -9.70
C GLN A 299 -26.64 3.25 -8.64
N TYR A 300 -26.60 4.55 -8.98
CA TYR A 300 -26.75 5.66 -8.03
C TYR A 300 -27.99 6.52 -8.28
N GLY A 301 -28.68 6.32 -9.40
CA GLY A 301 -29.86 7.09 -9.78
C GLY A 301 -29.62 8.04 -10.96
N PHE A 302 -30.64 8.18 -11.79
CA PHE A 302 -30.62 9.11 -12.93
C PHE A 302 -30.90 10.57 -12.54
N LYS A 303 -31.53 10.81 -11.39
CA LYS A 303 -31.92 12.15 -10.93
C LYS A 303 -31.01 12.63 -9.79
N ASP A 304 -30.83 13.93 -9.73
CA ASP A 304 -30.10 14.58 -8.63
C ASP A 304 -30.88 14.45 -7.32
N GLY A 305 -30.15 14.38 -6.21
CA GLY A 305 -30.73 14.23 -4.88
C GLY A 305 -31.19 12.80 -4.56
N ALA A 306 -30.90 11.79 -5.39
CA ALA A 306 -31.11 10.40 -4.98
C ALA A 306 -30.26 10.09 -3.73
N VAL A 307 -30.89 9.52 -2.70
CA VAL A 307 -30.29 9.26 -1.39
C VAL A 307 -30.40 7.79 -1.04
N ILE A 308 -29.34 7.24 -0.47
CA ILE A 308 -29.33 5.94 0.21
C ILE A 308 -28.56 6.08 1.51
N SER A 309 -28.95 5.32 2.54
CA SER A 309 -28.31 5.38 3.86
C SER A 309 -28.35 4.02 4.54
N ALA A 310 -27.41 3.80 5.45
CA ALA A 310 -27.42 2.63 6.32
C ALA A 310 -26.81 2.96 7.69
N VAL A 311 -27.02 2.05 8.64
CA VAL A 311 -26.41 2.06 9.96
C VAL A 311 -25.79 0.69 10.20
N GLY A 312 -24.52 0.66 10.55
CA GLY A 312 -23.82 -0.60 10.82
C GLY A 312 -22.50 -0.40 11.52
N GLU A 313 -21.75 -1.49 11.69
CA GLU A 313 -20.44 -1.47 12.35
C GLU A 313 -19.44 -0.62 11.55
N GLN A 314 -18.70 0.27 12.22
CA GLN A 314 -17.76 1.20 11.58
C GLN A 314 -16.82 0.51 10.57
N ARG A 315 -16.23 -0.63 10.94
CA ARG A 315 -15.35 -1.39 10.05
C ARG A 315 -16.07 -1.73 8.75
N THR A 316 -17.24 -2.38 8.83
CA THR A 316 -17.97 -2.88 7.66
C THR A 316 -18.44 -1.74 6.77
N GLU A 317 -18.98 -0.68 7.35
CA GLU A 317 -19.54 0.45 6.59
C GLU A 317 -18.49 1.36 5.94
N LEU A 318 -17.24 1.34 6.44
CA LEU A 318 -16.13 2.06 5.81
C LEU A 318 -15.54 1.31 4.60
N LEU A 319 -15.79 0.02 4.44
CA LEU A 319 -15.22 -0.76 3.33
C LEU A 319 -15.97 -0.53 2.03
N MET A 320 -15.28 -0.77 0.92
CA MET A 320 -15.84 -0.77 -0.42
C MET A 320 -15.38 -2.00 -1.18
N ASN A 321 -16.25 -2.53 -2.02
CA ASN A 321 -15.90 -3.65 -2.88
C ASN A 321 -15.00 -3.18 -4.03
N CYS A 322 -13.76 -3.67 -4.07
CA CYS A 322 -12.93 -3.59 -5.28
C CYS A 322 -13.37 -4.67 -6.26
N LEU A 323 -14.31 -4.30 -7.12
CA LEU A 323 -14.95 -5.23 -8.04
C LEU A 323 -14.05 -5.60 -9.23
N TYR A 324 -13.30 -4.65 -9.78
CA TYR A 324 -12.59 -4.83 -11.04
C TYR A 324 -11.07 -4.78 -10.87
N SER A 325 -10.37 -5.63 -11.63
CA SER A 325 -8.94 -5.40 -11.91
C SER A 325 -8.75 -3.98 -12.44
N GLN A 326 -7.77 -3.24 -11.93
CA GLN A 326 -7.66 -1.81 -12.19
C GLN A 326 -6.23 -1.30 -12.09
N PHE A 327 -5.90 -0.30 -12.92
CA PHE A 327 -4.82 0.63 -12.63
C PHE A 327 -5.34 1.72 -11.70
N VAL A 328 -4.48 2.19 -10.82
CA VAL A 328 -4.82 3.26 -9.87
C VAL A 328 -3.65 4.21 -9.84
N ASN A 329 -3.87 5.46 -10.22
CA ASN A 329 -2.92 6.55 -10.04
C ASN A 329 -3.52 7.52 -9.02
N GLU A 330 -2.80 7.82 -7.95
CA GLU A 330 -3.33 8.66 -6.88
C GLU A 330 -2.26 9.59 -6.36
N TRP A 331 -2.65 10.83 -6.15
CA TRP A 331 -1.78 11.89 -5.68
C TRP A 331 -2.51 12.70 -4.63
N SER A 332 -1.76 13.17 -3.64
CA SER A 332 -2.21 14.22 -2.76
C SER A 332 -1.87 15.59 -3.36
N ILE A 333 -2.76 16.56 -3.14
CA ILE A 333 -2.54 18.00 -3.33
C ILE A 333 -3.12 18.73 -2.10
N PRO A 334 -2.75 20.00 -1.85
CA PRO A 334 -3.41 20.79 -0.81
C PRO A 334 -4.93 20.86 -1.01
N LEU A 335 -5.71 20.74 0.08
CA LEU A 335 -7.17 20.66 0.01
C LEU A 335 -7.82 21.87 -0.68
N ASP A 336 -7.25 23.06 -0.52
CA ASP A 336 -7.74 24.30 -1.13
C ASP A 336 -7.62 24.33 -2.66
N LYS A 337 -6.71 23.52 -3.24
CA LYS A 337 -6.53 23.39 -4.70
C LYS A 337 -7.54 22.46 -5.35
N GLY A 338 -8.32 21.72 -4.58
CA GLY A 338 -9.27 20.74 -5.08
C GLY A 338 -10.27 21.28 -6.11
N PRO A 339 -10.98 22.40 -5.85
CA PRO A 339 -11.96 22.94 -6.80
C PRO A 339 -11.33 23.32 -8.14
N GLU A 340 -10.15 23.92 -8.11
CA GLU A 340 -9.41 24.29 -9.32
C GLU A 340 -8.95 23.04 -10.09
N ALA A 341 -8.34 22.07 -9.41
CA ALA A 341 -7.85 20.84 -10.02
C ALA A 341 -8.99 20.03 -10.67
N LEU A 342 -10.12 19.86 -9.97
CA LEU A 342 -11.30 19.16 -10.50
C LEU A 342 -11.92 19.92 -11.69
N THR A 343 -11.97 21.25 -11.64
CA THR A 343 -12.46 22.06 -12.75
C THR A 343 -11.57 21.92 -13.98
N ARG A 344 -10.25 22.01 -13.82
CA ARG A 344 -9.28 21.85 -14.92
C ARG A 344 -9.34 20.45 -15.53
N LEU A 345 -9.42 19.39 -14.71
CA LEU A 345 -9.62 18.02 -15.19
C LEU A 345 -10.96 17.86 -15.91
N THR A 346 -12.03 18.49 -15.41
CA THR A 346 -13.36 18.50 -16.06
C THR A 346 -13.24 19.08 -17.46
N ASN A 347 -12.73 20.31 -17.57
CA ASN A 347 -12.60 21.01 -18.84
C ASN A 347 -11.77 20.22 -19.83
N TRP A 348 -10.66 19.63 -19.36
CA TRP A 348 -9.82 18.77 -20.18
C TRP A 348 -10.56 17.52 -20.67
N LEU A 349 -11.22 16.76 -19.80
CA LEU A 349 -11.98 15.56 -20.22
C LEU A 349 -13.14 15.88 -21.18
N HIS A 350 -13.63 17.12 -21.17
CA HIS A 350 -14.66 17.63 -22.09
C HIS A 350 -14.09 18.29 -23.37
N GLY A 351 -12.77 18.28 -23.55
CA GLY A 351 -12.11 18.79 -24.76
C GLY A 351 -11.87 20.30 -24.79
N ASP A 352 -12.10 21.01 -23.68
CA ASP A 352 -11.75 22.43 -23.54
C ASP A 352 -10.28 22.56 -23.08
N GLU A 353 -9.38 22.35 -24.03
CA GLU A 353 -7.93 22.40 -23.79
C GLU A 353 -7.49 23.79 -23.33
N GLN A 354 -8.13 24.87 -23.82
CA GLN A 354 -7.76 26.24 -23.49
C GLN A 354 -8.05 26.58 -22.03
N SER A 355 -9.25 26.28 -21.52
CA SER A 355 -9.58 26.59 -20.13
C SER A 355 -8.98 25.61 -19.13
N SER A 356 -8.64 24.38 -19.56
CA SER A 356 -8.00 23.40 -18.70
C SER A 356 -6.55 23.75 -18.34
N GLY A 357 -5.81 24.39 -19.25
CA GLY A 357 -4.38 24.61 -19.09
C GLY A 357 -3.54 23.34 -19.03
N ILE A 358 -4.06 22.17 -19.43
CA ILE A 358 -3.34 20.89 -19.43
C ILE A 358 -2.76 20.66 -20.85
N PRO A 359 -1.44 20.55 -21.04
CA PRO A 359 -0.78 20.62 -22.35
C PRO A 359 -0.79 19.28 -23.11
N PHE A 360 -1.83 18.46 -22.94
CA PHE A 360 -1.96 17.15 -23.59
C PHE A 360 -3.26 17.06 -24.36
N SER A 361 -3.22 16.57 -25.60
CA SER A 361 -4.42 16.58 -26.44
C SER A 361 -5.46 15.54 -26.00
N THR A 362 -6.71 16.00 -25.93
CA THR A 362 -7.89 15.20 -25.59
C THR A 362 -8.45 14.44 -26.79
N LYS A 363 -7.91 14.68 -28.00
CA LYS A 363 -8.38 14.07 -29.24
C LYS A 363 -8.32 12.54 -29.17
N GLY A 364 -9.49 11.92 -29.22
CA GLY A 364 -9.66 10.46 -29.16
C GLY A 364 -9.50 9.87 -27.75
N LEU A 365 -9.39 10.71 -26.72
CA LEU A 365 -9.29 10.28 -25.33
C LEU A 365 -10.70 10.10 -24.75
N TYR A 366 -10.94 8.91 -24.19
CA TYR A 366 -12.14 8.60 -23.42
C TYR A 366 -11.70 7.82 -22.18
N VAL A 367 -12.17 8.23 -21.02
CA VAL A 367 -11.75 7.73 -19.72
C VAL A 367 -13.00 7.33 -18.95
N HIS A 368 -13.04 6.10 -18.46
CA HIS A 368 -14.11 5.63 -17.59
C HIS A 368 -13.71 5.76 -16.13
N SER A 369 -14.69 5.54 -15.25
CA SER A 369 -14.58 5.47 -13.80
C SER A 369 -14.65 6.84 -13.13
N PRO A 370 -15.28 6.92 -11.95
CA PRO A 370 -15.14 8.12 -11.15
C PRO A 370 -13.69 8.36 -10.78
N ILE A 371 -13.33 9.63 -10.65
CA ILE A 371 -12.17 10.01 -9.83
C ILE A 371 -12.64 9.99 -8.38
N GLU A 372 -12.01 9.14 -7.57
CA GLU A 372 -12.25 9.12 -6.14
C GLU A 372 -11.48 10.28 -5.49
N VAL A 373 -12.19 11.07 -4.69
CA VAL A 373 -11.73 12.29 -4.05
C VAL A 373 -11.88 12.10 -2.54
N ARG A 374 -10.74 12.07 -1.86
CA ARG A 374 -10.62 11.75 -0.44
C ARG A 374 -9.77 12.76 0.28
N ILE A 375 -9.85 12.78 1.60
CA ILE A 375 -9.03 13.70 2.40
C ILE A 375 -8.35 12.99 3.56
N ALA A 376 -7.19 13.48 3.95
CA ALA A 376 -6.56 13.13 5.21
C ALA A 376 -5.93 14.38 5.82
N ASN A 377 -5.93 14.46 7.15
CA ASN A 377 -5.41 15.62 7.85
C ASN A 377 -4.42 15.23 8.95
N THR A 378 -3.18 15.64 8.74
CA THR A 378 -2.04 15.39 9.63
C THR A 378 -1.52 16.68 10.27
N VAL A 379 -2.22 17.81 10.10
CA VAL A 379 -1.84 19.08 10.73
C VAL A 379 -1.79 18.92 12.24
N ASN A 380 -0.73 19.44 12.87
CA ASN A 380 -0.44 19.33 14.30
C ASN A 380 -0.31 17.88 14.82
N ARG A 381 0.11 16.93 13.97
CA ARG A 381 0.42 15.55 14.38
C ARG A 381 1.92 15.34 14.41
N GLU A 382 2.40 14.73 15.49
CA GLU A 382 3.80 14.33 15.65
C GLU A 382 3.88 12.93 16.28
N PRO A 383 4.90 12.13 15.93
CA PRO A 383 5.91 12.42 14.91
C PRO A 383 5.38 12.20 13.49
N ARG A 384 5.77 13.06 12.54
CA ARG A 384 5.45 12.86 11.13
C ARG A 384 6.43 11.92 10.42
N PRO A 385 5.96 10.99 9.56
CA PRO A 385 6.85 10.23 8.70
C PRO A 385 7.67 11.14 7.78
N PHE A 386 8.91 10.78 7.45
CA PHE A 386 9.70 11.55 6.49
C PHE A 386 9.06 11.55 5.09
N LEU A 387 8.52 10.40 4.66
CA LEU A 387 7.86 10.24 3.36
C LEU A 387 6.34 10.36 3.46
N ASP A 388 5.87 11.25 4.34
CA ASP A 388 4.44 11.52 4.53
C ASP A 388 3.83 12.17 3.27
N THR A 389 2.84 11.51 2.67
CA THR A 389 2.18 11.99 1.46
C THR A 389 1.23 13.17 1.72
N SER A 390 0.96 13.53 2.96
CA SER A 390 0.15 14.70 3.34
C SER A 390 1.02 15.93 3.69
N TYR A 391 0.41 17.02 4.15
CA TYR A 391 1.10 18.30 4.39
C TYR A 391 1.14 18.67 5.89
N PRO A 392 2.21 19.34 6.36
CA PRO A 392 2.38 19.72 7.77
C PRO A 392 1.43 20.83 8.22
N ASP A 393 1.07 21.71 7.30
CA ASP A 393 0.41 23.00 7.56
C ASP A 393 -1.03 23.05 7.04
N GLN A 394 -1.46 22.06 6.26
CA GLN A 394 -2.81 22.01 5.69
C GLN A 394 -3.30 20.57 5.44
N PRO A 395 -4.63 20.35 5.38
CA PRO A 395 -5.18 19.04 5.00
C PRO A 395 -4.81 18.66 3.56
N ALA A 396 -4.62 17.37 3.33
CA ALA A 396 -4.34 16.81 2.02
C ALA A 396 -5.61 16.28 1.35
N LEU A 397 -5.78 16.60 0.07
CA LEU A 397 -6.77 16.02 -0.82
C LEU A 397 -6.10 14.96 -1.68
N TYR A 398 -6.59 13.73 -1.63
CA TYR A 398 -6.17 12.64 -2.48
C TYR A 398 -7.13 12.50 -3.67
N LEU A 399 -6.57 12.64 -4.86
CA LEU A 399 -7.26 12.46 -6.13
C LEU A 399 -6.82 11.14 -6.75
N ASN A 400 -7.77 10.24 -6.98
CA ASN A 400 -7.50 8.89 -7.44
C ASN A 400 -8.12 8.67 -8.84
N ALA A 401 -7.24 8.65 -9.83
CA ALA A 401 -7.51 8.35 -11.22
C ALA A 401 -7.46 6.83 -11.47
N THR A 402 -8.60 6.17 -11.25
CA THR A 402 -8.75 4.72 -11.47
C THR A 402 -9.11 4.40 -12.93
N LEU A 403 -8.53 3.32 -13.46
CA LEU A 403 -8.84 2.77 -14.78
C LEU A 403 -9.06 1.26 -14.68
N TYR A 404 -10.32 0.82 -14.78
CA TYR A 404 -10.67 -0.61 -14.80
C TYR A 404 -10.12 -1.33 -16.04
N ARG A 405 -9.71 -2.59 -15.86
CA ARG A 405 -9.11 -3.50 -16.85
C ARG A 405 -10.09 -4.63 -17.17
N PRO A 406 -11.08 -4.40 -18.05
CA PRO A 406 -12.07 -5.42 -18.36
C PRO A 406 -11.39 -6.64 -18.99
N TYR A 407 -11.64 -7.82 -18.44
CA TYR A 407 -11.01 -9.10 -18.79
C TYR A 407 -9.47 -9.04 -18.78
N GLY A 408 -8.90 -8.19 -17.91
CA GLY A 408 -7.45 -7.99 -17.79
C GLY A 408 -6.83 -7.13 -18.89
N GLN A 409 -7.62 -6.60 -19.83
CA GLN A 409 -7.11 -5.77 -20.93
C GLN A 409 -6.81 -4.34 -20.47
N ASP A 410 -5.62 -3.85 -20.81
CA ASP A 410 -5.18 -2.50 -20.45
C ASP A 410 -5.95 -1.44 -21.25
N PRO A 411 -6.53 -0.42 -20.61
CA PRO A 411 -7.24 0.64 -21.31
C PRO A 411 -6.33 1.42 -22.26
N PRO A 412 -6.74 1.68 -23.51
CA PRO A 412 -5.90 2.35 -24.51
C PRO A 412 -5.61 3.82 -24.16
N CYS A 413 -6.41 4.42 -23.28
CA CYS A 413 -6.25 5.80 -22.81
C CYS A 413 -5.22 5.98 -21.68
N ARG A 414 -4.73 4.89 -21.07
CA ARG A 414 -3.95 4.90 -19.81
C ARG A 414 -2.79 5.89 -19.84
N GLU A 415 -1.89 5.75 -20.82
CA GLU A 415 -0.64 6.50 -20.86
C GLU A 415 -0.90 8.01 -20.92
N ARG A 416 -1.76 8.44 -21.85
CA ARG A 416 -2.08 9.87 -22.02
C ARG A 416 -2.86 10.42 -20.83
N TYR A 417 -3.78 9.63 -20.27
CA TYR A 417 -4.54 10.04 -19.10
C TYR A 417 -3.63 10.27 -17.90
N TYR A 418 -2.74 9.33 -17.60
CA TYR A 418 -1.81 9.46 -16.48
C TYR A 418 -0.75 10.53 -16.72
N GLN A 419 -0.27 10.71 -17.94
CA GLN A 419 0.64 11.80 -18.27
C GLN A 419 0.01 13.17 -17.97
N ALA A 420 -1.24 13.38 -18.40
CA ALA A 420 -1.97 14.62 -18.16
C ALA A 420 -2.34 14.82 -16.69
N PHE A 421 -2.81 13.76 -16.04
CA PHE A 421 -3.17 13.77 -14.62
C PHE A 421 -1.96 14.09 -13.75
N GLU A 422 -0.84 13.37 -13.91
CA GLU A 422 0.38 13.59 -13.14
C GLU A 422 0.98 14.98 -13.39
N HIS A 423 0.94 15.49 -14.62
CA HIS A 423 1.36 16.84 -14.92
C HIS A 423 0.58 17.87 -14.09
N LEU A 424 -0.74 17.75 -14.06
CA LEU A 424 -1.58 18.63 -13.25
C LEU A 424 -1.26 18.51 -11.75
N MET A 425 -1.10 17.28 -11.23
CA MET A 425 -0.77 17.08 -9.81
C MET A 425 0.55 17.74 -9.44
N LYS A 426 1.53 17.71 -10.35
CA LYS A 426 2.84 18.34 -10.16
C LYS A 426 2.79 19.86 -10.11
N GLU A 427 1.92 20.50 -10.88
CA GLU A 427 1.74 21.96 -10.81
C GLU A 427 1.27 22.43 -9.41
N TYR A 428 0.62 21.55 -8.66
CA TYR A 428 0.21 21.79 -7.28
C TYR A 428 1.22 21.30 -6.23
N ASN A 429 2.45 20.95 -6.63
CA ASN A 429 3.46 20.30 -5.78
C ASN A 429 2.89 19.05 -5.08
N GLY A 430 2.10 18.27 -5.81
CA GLY A 430 1.46 17.07 -5.30
C GLY A 430 2.45 15.98 -4.91
N ARG A 431 2.03 15.05 -4.05
CA ARG A 431 2.84 13.88 -3.68
C ARG A 431 2.14 12.60 -4.13
N PRO A 432 2.81 11.69 -4.87
CA PRO A 432 2.18 10.45 -5.28
C PRO A 432 1.92 9.54 -4.08
N HIS A 433 0.81 8.81 -4.10
CA HIS A 433 0.57 7.74 -3.13
C HIS A 433 1.48 6.55 -3.45
N TRP A 434 2.31 6.13 -2.49
CA TRP A 434 3.40 5.17 -2.71
C TRP A 434 2.98 3.79 -3.25
N ALA A 435 1.84 3.26 -2.81
CA ALA A 435 1.31 2.00 -3.34
C ALA A 435 0.84 2.10 -4.80
N LYS A 436 0.47 3.29 -5.28
CA LYS A 436 -0.25 3.45 -6.55
C LYS A 436 0.71 3.52 -7.75
N ASN A 437 0.13 3.47 -8.94
CA ASN A 437 0.87 3.66 -10.18
C ASN A 437 1.17 5.14 -10.38
N PHE A 438 2.42 5.45 -10.69
CA PHE A 438 2.83 6.74 -11.23
C PHE A 438 4.06 6.52 -12.11
N GLN A 439 4.26 7.36 -13.12
CA GLN A 439 5.30 7.16 -14.14
C GLN A 439 6.34 8.28 -14.18
N SER A 440 5.96 9.49 -13.80
CA SER A 440 6.79 10.67 -14.02
C SER A 440 7.59 11.13 -12.79
N VAL A 441 7.61 10.37 -11.71
CA VAL A 441 8.28 10.75 -10.45
C VAL A 441 9.68 10.15 -10.38
N ASP A 442 10.68 11.01 -10.19
CA ASP A 442 12.06 10.65 -9.90
C ASP A 442 12.55 11.35 -8.60
N ASN A 443 13.78 11.05 -8.20
CA ASN A 443 14.37 11.62 -6.99
C ASN A 443 14.48 13.16 -7.05
N ALA A 444 14.74 13.75 -8.23
CA ALA A 444 14.82 15.20 -8.37
C ALA A 444 13.48 15.88 -8.07
N TYR A 445 12.38 15.32 -8.59
CA TYR A 445 11.04 15.79 -8.24
C TYR A 445 10.72 15.56 -6.76
N LEU A 446 11.06 14.40 -6.20
CA LEU A 446 10.84 14.14 -4.77
C LEU A 446 11.62 15.10 -3.88
N SER A 447 12.86 15.42 -4.23
CA SER A 447 13.66 16.41 -3.52
C SER A 447 12.99 17.78 -3.51
N SER A 448 12.34 18.19 -4.62
CA SER A 448 11.63 19.48 -4.66
C SER A 448 10.36 19.54 -3.81
N VAL A 449 9.69 18.39 -3.53
CA VAL A 449 8.45 18.37 -2.74
C VAL A 449 8.60 17.89 -1.29
N TYR A 450 9.65 17.12 -0.97
CA TYR A 450 9.96 16.65 0.38
C TYR A 450 11.12 17.42 1.04
N GLY A 451 12.03 18.01 0.27
CA GLY A 451 13.19 18.74 0.81
C GLY A 451 14.00 17.87 1.79
N ASN A 452 14.33 18.46 2.95
CA ASN A 452 15.16 17.82 3.98
C ASN A 452 14.59 16.51 4.53
N ASP A 453 13.27 16.28 4.48
CA ASP A 453 12.71 15.01 4.94
C ASP A 453 13.16 13.84 4.05
N LEU A 454 13.34 14.06 2.73
CA LEU A 454 13.90 13.02 1.86
C LEU A 454 15.37 12.75 2.20
N ASP A 455 16.15 13.79 2.50
CA ASP A 455 17.56 13.66 2.88
C ASP A 455 17.72 12.87 4.19
N GLU A 456 16.90 13.17 5.21
CA GLU A 456 16.90 12.44 6.48
C GLU A 456 16.42 10.99 6.32
N TYR A 457 15.39 10.74 5.51
CA TYR A 457 14.98 9.38 5.19
C TYR A 457 16.13 8.59 4.54
N MET A 458 16.82 9.21 3.60
CA MET A 458 17.94 8.60 2.89
C MET A 458 19.14 8.36 3.79
N ARG A 459 19.42 9.27 4.73
CA ARG A 459 20.44 9.09 5.78
C ARG A 459 20.12 7.84 6.61
N VAL A 460 18.93 7.76 7.20
CA VAL A 460 18.49 6.61 8.01
C VAL A 460 18.56 5.32 7.20
N ARG A 461 18.07 5.33 5.95
CA ARG A 461 18.12 4.15 5.06
C ARG A 461 19.54 3.67 4.82
N ASN A 462 20.46 4.59 4.51
CA ASN A 462 21.87 4.25 4.26
C ASN A 462 22.58 3.73 5.51
N GLU A 463 22.22 4.22 6.69
CA GLU A 463 22.77 3.75 7.97
C GLU A 463 22.33 2.31 8.29
N VAL A 464 21.05 1.98 8.08
CA VAL A 464 20.50 0.66 8.47
C VAL A 464 20.64 -0.43 7.40
N ASP A 465 20.83 -0.04 6.14
CA ASP A 465 21.03 -0.93 4.99
C ASP A 465 22.04 -0.33 3.98
N PRO A 466 23.34 -0.29 4.33
CA PRO A 466 24.39 0.33 3.50
C PRO A 466 24.61 -0.41 2.18
N GLU A 467 24.36 -1.74 2.14
CA GLU A 467 24.54 -2.54 0.92
C GLU A 467 23.30 -2.59 0.03
N GLY A 468 22.15 -2.07 0.48
CA GLY A 468 20.91 -2.06 -0.28
C GLY A 468 20.22 -3.42 -0.38
N MET A 469 20.29 -4.25 0.66
CA MET A 469 19.62 -5.56 0.74
C MET A 469 18.11 -5.47 0.50
N PHE A 470 17.47 -4.36 0.86
CA PHE A 470 16.02 -4.19 0.69
C PHE A 470 15.64 -3.40 -0.58
N LEU A 471 16.64 -2.89 -1.30
CA LEU A 471 16.42 -2.03 -2.47
C LEU A 471 16.26 -2.80 -3.77
N GLY A 472 15.35 -2.32 -4.60
CA GLY A 472 15.06 -2.89 -5.91
C GLY A 472 14.76 -1.80 -6.94
N ALA A 473 14.43 -2.21 -8.16
CA ALA A 473 14.22 -1.28 -9.29
C ALA A 473 13.20 -0.17 -9.02
N TRP A 474 12.14 -0.46 -8.25
CA TRP A 474 11.17 0.56 -7.82
C TRP A 474 11.82 1.65 -6.97
N HIS A 475 12.61 1.27 -5.97
CA HIS A 475 13.31 2.22 -5.13
C HIS A 475 14.29 3.05 -5.94
N ARG A 476 15.07 2.41 -6.83
CA ARG A 476 16.09 3.07 -7.65
C ARG A 476 15.55 4.18 -8.54
N ARG A 477 14.42 3.94 -9.21
CA ARG A 477 13.85 4.94 -10.12
C ARG A 477 13.03 6.01 -9.40
N THR A 478 12.58 5.75 -8.18
CA THR A 478 11.66 6.64 -7.46
C THR A 478 12.39 7.45 -6.39
N ILE A 479 13.00 6.81 -5.39
CA ILE A 479 13.53 7.51 -4.20
C ILE A 479 15.05 7.66 -4.19
N LEU A 480 15.80 6.81 -4.91
CA LEU A 480 17.27 6.89 -4.91
C LEU A 480 17.77 7.96 -5.88
N PRO A 481 18.91 8.63 -5.56
CA PRO A 481 19.59 9.48 -6.52
C PRO A 481 19.92 8.75 -7.82
N SER A 482 20.19 9.54 -8.86
CA SER A 482 20.54 9.02 -10.18
C SER A 482 21.76 8.10 -10.10
N LYS A 483 21.92 7.20 -11.07
CA LYS A 483 23.08 6.28 -11.11
C LYS A 483 24.43 7.01 -11.20
N THR A 484 24.43 8.23 -11.72
CA THR A 484 25.61 9.09 -11.80
C THR A 484 26.03 9.56 -10.42
N ASP A 485 25.06 9.87 -9.56
CA ASP A 485 25.29 10.43 -8.22
C ASP A 485 25.44 9.34 -7.16
N LEU A 486 24.74 8.22 -7.34
CA LEU A 486 24.81 7.04 -6.47
C LEU A 486 24.90 5.78 -7.33
N PRO A 487 26.10 5.16 -7.44
CA PRO A 487 26.26 3.87 -8.09
C PRO A 487 25.33 2.79 -7.54
N LEU A 488 25.20 1.69 -8.29
CA LEU A 488 24.40 0.55 -7.86
C LEU A 488 24.97 -0.03 -6.57
N LEU A 489 24.13 -0.24 -5.55
CA LEU A 489 24.60 -0.81 -4.29
C LEU A 489 24.83 -2.33 -4.44
N PRO A 490 25.71 -2.93 -3.63
CA PRO A 490 26.14 -4.32 -3.83
C PRO A 490 25.03 -5.37 -3.79
N LEU A 491 23.94 -5.13 -3.05
CA LEU A 491 22.80 -6.05 -2.94
C LEU A 491 21.55 -5.56 -3.65
N GLU A 492 21.58 -4.36 -4.24
CA GLU A 492 20.43 -3.79 -4.93
C GLU A 492 20.05 -4.62 -6.16
N GLU A 493 18.76 -4.88 -6.34
CA GLU A 493 18.26 -5.55 -7.53
C GLU A 493 17.86 -4.55 -8.62
N LYS A 494 18.37 -4.73 -9.83
CA LYS A 494 17.96 -3.97 -11.02
C LYS A 494 16.95 -4.77 -11.83
N GLU A 495 16.02 -4.08 -12.46
CA GLU A 495 15.16 -4.67 -13.48
C GLU A 495 15.95 -4.83 -14.77
N VAL A 496 15.85 -6.01 -15.40
CA VAL A 496 16.54 -6.32 -16.66
C VAL A 496 15.57 -6.65 -17.80
N ILE A 497 14.38 -7.17 -17.49
CA ILE A 497 13.36 -7.48 -18.49
C ILE A 497 12.01 -7.01 -17.99
N ARG A 498 11.31 -6.27 -18.86
CA ARG A 498 9.89 -5.97 -18.78
C ARG A 498 9.24 -6.43 -20.07
N ARG A 499 8.30 -7.36 -19.98
CA ARG A 499 7.65 -7.96 -21.16
C ARG A 499 6.14 -7.99 -20.99
N ASP A 500 5.43 -7.42 -21.96
CA ASP A 500 3.97 -7.47 -21.99
C ASP A 500 3.46 -8.91 -22.14
N ARG A 501 2.43 -9.25 -21.35
CA ARG A 501 1.75 -10.54 -21.42
C ARG A 501 0.57 -10.44 -22.38
N ARG A 502 0.30 -11.52 -23.12
CA ARG A 502 -0.87 -11.61 -24.02
C ARG A 502 -2.20 -11.44 -23.29
N THR A 503 -2.25 -11.81 -22.01
CA THR A 503 -3.44 -11.72 -21.14
C THR A 503 -3.56 -10.39 -20.41
N GLY A 504 -2.73 -9.40 -20.75
CA GLY A 504 -2.59 -8.15 -20.03
C GLY A 504 -1.64 -8.23 -18.84
N GLY A 505 -1.07 -7.07 -18.48
CA GLY A 505 -0.01 -6.95 -17.46
C GLY A 505 1.36 -7.28 -18.01
N VAL A 506 2.40 -7.17 -17.17
CA VAL A 506 3.79 -7.38 -17.57
C VAL A 506 4.50 -8.42 -16.71
N ASP A 507 5.35 -9.22 -17.34
CA ASP A 507 6.37 -9.99 -16.66
C ASP A 507 7.53 -9.06 -16.29
N TRP A 508 7.94 -9.10 -15.02
CA TRP A 508 9.05 -8.37 -14.45
C TRP A 508 10.14 -9.36 -14.07
N ILE A 509 11.38 -9.13 -14.52
CA ILE A 509 12.54 -9.95 -14.18
C ILE A 509 13.67 -9.03 -13.72
N GLY A 510 14.20 -9.35 -12.55
CA GLY A 510 15.33 -8.68 -11.93
C GLY A 510 16.62 -9.47 -12.05
N GLU A 511 17.72 -8.76 -11.91
CA GLU A 511 19.07 -9.30 -11.71
C GLU A 511 19.69 -8.54 -10.55
N GLN A 512 20.42 -9.23 -9.68
CA GLN A 512 21.12 -8.56 -8.60
C GLN A 512 22.27 -7.70 -9.14
N GLY A 513 22.57 -6.59 -8.47
CA GLY A 513 23.75 -5.81 -8.74
C GLY A 513 25.00 -6.67 -8.64
N ARG A 514 25.83 -6.66 -9.69
CA ARG A 514 27.09 -7.41 -9.70
C ARG A 514 28.03 -6.85 -8.65
N PHE A 515 28.52 -7.71 -7.77
CA PHE A 515 29.84 -7.56 -7.17
C PHE A 515 30.84 -8.07 -8.21
N ASP A 516 31.85 -7.27 -8.53
CA ASP A 516 32.92 -7.49 -9.50
C ASP A 516 33.85 -8.68 -9.20
N GLY A 517 33.51 -9.53 -8.22
CA GLY A 517 34.22 -10.77 -7.90
C GLY A 517 33.35 -11.92 -7.37
N GLY A 518 32.02 -11.85 -7.50
CA GLY A 518 31.11 -12.91 -7.02
C GLY A 518 30.56 -13.76 -8.17
N LEU A 519 30.98 -15.02 -8.26
CA LEU A 519 30.33 -16.03 -9.11
C LEU A 519 28.82 -16.05 -8.81
N ASP A 520 28.00 -16.03 -9.86
CA ASP A 520 26.56 -16.26 -9.72
C ASP A 520 26.35 -17.65 -9.12
N VAL A 521 25.70 -17.70 -7.94
CA VAL A 521 25.52 -18.94 -7.17
C VAL A 521 24.68 -19.98 -7.94
N PHE A 522 24.07 -19.58 -9.06
CA PHE A 522 23.27 -20.41 -9.95
C PHE A 522 23.85 -20.59 -11.36
N GLU A 523 24.99 -19.96 -11.70
CA GLU A 523 25.70 -20.34 -12.92
C GLU A 523 26.30 -21.74 -12.69
N LYS A 524 25.99 -22.67 -13.60
CA LYS A 524 26.72 -23.94 -13.68
C LYS A 524 28.19 -23.59 -13.87
N ALA A 525 28.99 -23.72 -12.80
CA ALA A 525 30.43 -23.76 -12.94
C ALA A 525 30.75 -24.96 -13.85
N GLY A 526 31.05 -24.66 -15.11
CA GLY A 526 31.97 -25.48 -15.88
C GLY A 526 33.27 -25.55 -15.09
N SER A 527 33.80 -26.76 -14.97
CA SER A 527 35.06 -27.13 -14.33
C SER A 527 36.05 -25.98 -14.10
N GLU A 528 36.38 -25.70 -12.84
CA GLU A 528 37.75 -25.78 -12.35
C GLU A 528 37.78 -25.56 -10.83
N SER A 529 38.65 -26.32 -10.18
CA SER A 529 38.90 -26.33 -8.75
C SER A 529 39.86 -25.21 -8.38
N GLU A 530 39.46 -24.30 -7.49
CA GLU A 530 40.42 -23.56 -6.67
C GLU A 530 39.97 -23.52 -5.21
N SER A 531 40.95 -23.75 -4.35
CA SER A 531 40.90 -23.90 -2.90
C SER A 531 40.50 -22.59 -2.21
N GLY A 532 39.40 -22.61 -1.45
CA GLY A 532 39.00 -21.51 -0.58
C GLY A 532 39.65 -21.62 0.80
N GLU A 533 40.77 -20.93 1.00
CA GLU A 533 41.28 -20.57 2.32
C GLU A 533 41.17 -19.05 2.52
N SER A 534 40.76 -18.67 3.74
CA SER A 534 40.95 -17.36 4.39
C SER A 534 40.11 -16.17 3.91
N PHE A 535 38.94 -15.97 4.54
CA PHE A 535 38.35 -14.63 4.73
C PHE A 535 37.56 -14.60 6.05
N ASP A 536 38.25 -14.69 7.18
CA ASP A 536 37.67 -14.55 8.52
C ASP A 536 38.25 -13.37 9.35
N TYR A 537 39.04 -12.48 8.74
CA TYR A 537 39.77 -11.44 9.51
C TYR A 537 39.60 -9.98 9.06
N MET A 538 38.60 -9.62 8.25
CA MET A 538 38.33 -8.21 7.92
C MET A 538 36.91 -7.69 8.22
N ALA A 539 35.99 -8.53 8.71
CA ALA A 539 34.66 -8.06 9.11
C ALA A 539 34.58 -7.51 10.55
N GLY A 540 35.67 -7.60 11.32
CA GLY A 540 35.73 -7.21 12.73
C GLY A 540 36.31 -5.81 13.01
N ALA A 541 36.67 -5.04 11.98
CA ALA A 541 37.37 -3.77 12.14
C ALA A 541 36.87 -2.72 11.14
N GLU A 542 35.56 -2.42 11.16
CA GLU A 542 34.98 -1.17 10.61
C GLU A 542 33.54 -0.95 11.09
N ALA A 543 33.25 -1.37 12.33
CA ALA A 543 31.98 -1.10 13.02
C ALA A 543 32.23 -0.19 14.22
N GLU A 544 32.90 0.95 14.01
CA GLU A 544 32.98 2.03 15.00
C GLU A 544 32.68 3.36 14.30
N SER A 545 31.41 3.75 14.31
CA SER A 545 30.90 5.12 14.44
C SER A 545 29.44 5.19 13.96
N SER A 546 28.51 4.72 14.80
CA SER A 546 27.10 5.12 14.69
C SER A 546 26.59 5.48 16.07
N VAL A 547 26.31 6.77 16.27
CA VAL A 547 25.88 7.39 17.54
C VAL A 547 24.45 6.94 17.94
N LEU A 548 23.74 6.19 17.08
CA LEU A 548 22.39 5.68 17.36
C LEU A 548 22.37 4.26 17.97
N LEU A 549 23.46 3.50 17.89
CA LEU A 549 23.47 2.09 18.29
C LEU A 549 24.02 1.81 19.71
N GLU A 550 24.57 2.82 20.40
CA GLU A 550 25.18 2.65 21.73
C GLU A 550 24.18 2.52 22.89
N GLY A 551 22.87 2.63 22.65
CA GLY A 551 21.83 2.55 23.68
C GLY A 551 21.10 1.21 23.82
N LEU A 552 21.57 0.14 23.19
CA LEU A 552 20.80 -1.10 23.02
C LEU A 552 21.31 -2.26 23.89
N SER A 553 21.13 -2.16 25.20
CA SER A 553 21.01 -3.31 26.09
C SER A 553 20.06 -2.95 27.24
N ASP A 554 18.89 -3.61 27.32
CA ASP A 554 18.54 -4.36 28.53
C ASP A 554 17.18 -5.11 28.44
N GLU A 555 17.30 -6.37 28.84
CA GLU A 555 16.47 -7.21 29.72
C GLU A 555 14.96 -7.44 29.44
N LEU A 556 14.70 -8.65 28.96
CA LEU A 556 13.42 -9.35 29.05
C LEU A 556 13.14 -9.77 30.50
N VAL A 557 12.25 -9.06 31.19
CA VAL A 557 11.60 -9.60 32.40
C VAL A 557 10.31 -10.29 31.96
N VAL A 558 10.36 -11.62 31.91
CA VAL A 558 9.17 -12.48 31.76
C VAL A 558 8.54 -12.63 33.14
N THR A 559 7.28 -12.22 33.29
CA THR A 559 6.45 -12.62 34.43
C THR A 559 5.37 -13.57 33.92
N GLU A 560 5.44 -14.82 34.38
CA GLU A 560 4.41 -15.84 34.20
C GLU A 560 3.27 -15.60 35.19
N GLU A 561 2.04 -15.40 34.72
CA GLU A 561 0.85 -15.71 35.53
C GLU A 561 -0.27 -16.37 34.72
N SER A 562 -0.54 -17.62 35.11
CA SER A 562 -1.77 -18.42 35.09
C SER A 562 -2.72 -18.34 33.88
N TYR A 563 -2.68 -19.42 33.09
CA TYR A 563 -3.78 -19.85 32.21
C TYR A 563 -4.81 -20.65 33.01
N GLU A 564 -6.05 -20.17 33.09
CA GLU A 564 -7.21 -21.01 33.38
C GLU A 564 -8.00 -21.28 32.10
N SER A 565 -8.18 -22.57 31.81
CA SER A 565 -8.92 -23.10 30.67
C SER A 565 -10.42 -23.07 30.93
N HIS A 566 -11.20 -22.48 30.00
CA HIS A 566 -12.61 -22.80 29.86
C HIS A 566 -12.95 -23.18 28.42
N THR A 567 -13.39 -24.44 28.29
CA THR A 567 -13.91 -25.08 27.09
C THR A 567 -15.40 -24.81 26.91
N GLU A 568 -15.78 -24.75 25.62
CA GLU A 568 -17.12 -24.91 25.03
C GLU A 568 -18.18 -23.80 25.18
N SER A 569 -18.58 -23.21 24.04
CA SER A 569 -19.69 -23.78 23.25
C SER A 569 -19.77 -23.14 21.86
N ARG A 570 -19.97 -23.99 20.85
CA ARG A 570 -20.19 -23.61 19.45
C ARG A 570 -21.61 -23.03 19.29
N ARG A 571 -21.71 -21.82 18.75
CA ARG A 571 -22.89 -21.41 17.97
C ARG A 571 -22.43 -20.97 16.59
N ARG A 572 -22.94 -21.68 15.58
CA ARG A 572 -22.89 -21.29 14.17
C ARG A 572 -23.78 -20.06 14.00
N GLU A 573 -23.21 -18.95 13.59
CA GLU A 573 -23.94 -17.89 12.91
C GLU A 573 -23.56 -17.90 11.43
N GLY A 574 -24.59 -17.79 10.59
CA GLY A 574 -24.51 -17.96 9.15
C GLY A 574 -23.73 -16.84 8.50
N THR A 575 -22.70 -17.23 7.75
CA THR A 575 -22.06 -16.38 6.76
C THR A 575 -22.94 -16.36 5.51
N GLU A 576 -23.64 -15.25 5.27
CA GLU A 576 -23.98 -14.89 3.89
C GLU A 576 -22.65 -14.62 3.16
N GLU A 577 -22.35 -15.43 2.16
CA GLU A 577 -21.22 -15.21 1.25
C GLU A 577 -21.48 -13.94 0.44
N TYR A 578 -21.00 -12.80 0.94
CA TYR A 578 -20.78 -11.65 0.08
C TYR A 578 -19.71 -12.04 -0.95
N ILE A 579 -20.02 -11.85 -2.23
CA ILE A 579 -19.06 -12.00 -3.31
C ILE A 579 -18.01 -10.89 -3.15
N THR A 580 -16.97 -11.15 -2.37
CA THR A 580 -15.76 -10.33 -2.36
C THR A 580 -15.08 -10.50 -3.72
N GLY A 581 -14.54 -9.41 -4.28
CA GLY A 581 -13.86 -9.44 -5.59
C GLY A 581 -12.76 -10.51 -5.66
N THR A 582 -12.15 -10.83 -4.51
CA THR A 582 -11.13 -11.88 -4.33
C THR A 582 -11.64 -13.29 -4.70
N ASN A 583 -12.93 -13.60 -4.48
CA ASN A 583 -13.51 -14.91 -4.80
C ASN A 583 -13.93 -15.07 -6.27
N VAL A 584 -14.11 -13.96 -7.01
CA VAL A 584 -14.46 -14.00 -8.44
C VAL A 584 -13.25 -14.41 -9.29
N PHE A 585 -12.05 -13.96 -8.94
CA PHE A 585 -10.82 -14.25 -9.69
C PHE A 585 -10.21 -15.64 -9.44
N ASN A 586 -10.70 -16.37 -8.43
CA ASN A 586 -10.28 -17.76 -8.15
C ASN A 586 -11.10 -18.79 -8.95
N LYS A 587 -12.16 -18.36 -9.65
CA LYS A 587 -13.02 -19.24 -10.48
C LYS A 587 -12.88 -19.01 -12.00
N MET A 588 -11.91 -18.20 -12.44
CA MET A 588 -11.46 -18.06 -13.83
C MET A 588 -9.99 -18.43 -13.93
#